data_AF-A0A2K3KMV0-F1
#
_entry.id   AF-A0A2K3KMV0-F1
#
_cell.length_a   1.000
_cell.length_b   1.000
_cell.length_c   1.000
_cell.angle_alpha   90.00
_cell.angle_beta   90.00
_cell.angle_gamma   90.00
#
_symmetry.space_group_name_H-M   'P 1'
#
loop_
_entity.id
_entity.type
_entity.pdbx_description
1 polymer ?
#
loop_
_entity_poly.entity_id
_entity_poly.type
_entity_poly.pdbx_seq_one_letter_code
_entity_poly.pdbx_strand_id
1 'polypeptide(L)' 'QEDKQKDIPLAEKKIYRPILDGDFELVPLGEDPLKGIKIGTGLPDLVKKQLIACQKDNAELFAWSAAEMPGIDPE' A
#
# COMPACT_ATOMS: atom_id res chain seq x y z
N GLN A 1 20.22 -9.00 38.89
CA GLN A 1 21.37 -9.22 37.99
C GLN A 1 21.03 -10.49 37.22
N GLU A 2 20.79 -10.50 35.91
CA GLU A 2 21.11 -9.54 34.86
C GLU A 2 20.07 -9.70 33.76
N ASP A 3 19.55 -8.56 33.33
CA ASP A 3 18.75 -8.36 32.13
C ASP A 3 19.54 -8.88 30.93
N LYS A 4 19.06 -9.92 30.26
CA LYS A 4 19.59 -10.32 28.94
C LYS A 4 18.50 -10.13 27.90
N GLN A 5 18.22 -8.85 27.65
CA GLN A 5 17.76 -8.33 26.36
C GLN A 5 18.64 -8.99 25.27
N LYS A 6 18.15 -10.09 24.70
CA LYS A 6 18.71 -10.62 23.46
C LYS A 6 18.24 -9.67 22.39
N ASP A 7 19.12 -8.78 21.96
CA ASP A 7 18.99 -8.03 20.72
C ASP A 7 18.83 -9.04 19.58
N ILE A 8 17.58 -9.36 19.25
CA ILE A 8 17.26 -10.11 18.04
C ILE A 8 17.55 -9.13 16.91
N PRO A 9 18.48 -9.43 15.99
CA PRO A 9 18.73 -8.59 14.82
C PRO A 9 17.37 -8.28 14.16
N LEU A 10 17.08 -7.00 13.93
CA LEU A 10 15.83 -6.54 13.31
C LEU A 10 15.48 -7.34 12.03
N ALA A 11 16.51 -7.88 11.36
CA ALA A 11 16.45 -8.72 10.18
C ALA A 11 15.70 -10.07 10.36
N GLU A 12 15.56 -10.60 11.57
CA GLU A 12 14.97 -11.95 11.80
C GLU A 12 13.54 -11.92 12.36
N LYS A 13 13.01 -10.75 12.72
CA LYS A 13 11.57 -10.61 12.95
C LYS A 13 10.90 -10.78 11.60
N LYS A 14 10.40 -11.98 11.29
CA LYS A 14 9.45 -12.21 10.20
C LYS A 14 8.28 -11.26 10.42
N ILE A 15 8.35 -10.09 9.79
CA ILE A 15 7.25 -9.14 9.73
C ILE A 15 6.13 -9.92 9.06
N TYR A 16 5.11 -10.32 9.83
CA TYR A 16 3.91 -10.92 9.28
C TYR A 16 3.26 -9.84 8.43
N ARG A 17 3.63 -9.80 7.15
CA ARG A 17 2.91 -9.04 6.14
C ARG A 17 1.68 -9.88 5.83
N PRO A 18 0.48 -9.46 6.23
CA PRO A 18 -0.73 -10.17 5.85
C PRO A 18 -0.69 -10.30 4.33
N ILE A 19 -0.73 -11.54 3.85
CA ILE A 19 -0.98 -11.76 2.44
C ILE A 19 -2.41 -11.31 2.26
N LEU A 20 -2.63 -10.36 1.34
CA LEU A 20 -3.96 -9.98 0.93
C LEU A 20 -4.57 -11.18 0.22
N ASP A 21 -5.23 -12.03 1.00
CA ASP A 21 -5.92 -13.22 0.54
C ASP A 21 -7.35 -12.79 0.17
N GLY A 22 -7.63 -12.67 -1.13
CA GLY A 22 -8.92 -12.22 -1.65
C GLY A 22 -8.86 -11.68 -3.07
N ASP A 23 -9.96 -11.83 -3.80
CA ASP A 23 -10.11 -11.26 -5.13
C ASP A 23 -10.11 -9.73 -5.08
N PHE A 24 -9.41 -9.13 -6.01
CA PHE A 24 -9.37 -7.69 -6.20
C PHE A 24 -9.52 -7.33 -7.66
N GLU A 25 -9.94 -6.10 -7.89
CA GLU A 25 -9.88 -5.46 -9.19
C GLU A 25 -8.82 -4.36 -9.19
N LEU A 26 -8.23 -4.14 -10.36
CA LEU A 26 -7.30 -3.03 -10.59
C LEU A 26 -8.10 -1.87 -11.18
N VAL A 27 -8.11 -0.74 -10.47
CA VAL A 27 -8.80 0.48 -10.89
C VAL A 27 -7.73 1.52 -11.24
N PRO A 28 -7.72 2.05 -12.48
CA PRO A 28 -6.79 3.12 -12.85
C PRO A 28 -7.13 4.40 -12.09
N LEU A 29 -6.11 5.05 -11.51
CA LEU A 29 -6.27 6.27 -10.73
C LEU A 29 -6.13 7.53 -11.58
N GLY A 30 -5.46 7.44 -12.72
CA GLY A 30 -5.25 8.53 -13.67
C GLY A 30 -5.17 8.05 -15.12
N GLU A 31 -4.43 8.79 -15.95
CA GLU A 31 -4.26 8.47 -17.38
C GLU A 31 -3.35 7.27 -17.62
N ASP A 32 -2.38 7.04 -16.72
CA ASP A 32 -1.44 5.94 -16.83
C ASP A 32 -2.08 4.64 -16.30
N PRO A 33 -2.27 3.60 -17.14
CA PRO A 33 -2.80 2.31 -16.72
C PRO A 33 -1.90 1.57 -15.71
N LEU A 34 -0.62 1.96 -15.58
CA LEU A 34 0.30 1.43 -14.57
C LEU A 34 0.08 2.06 -13.19
N LYS A 35 -0.53 3.24 -13.13
CA LYS A 35 -0.87 3.98 -11.90
C LYS A 35 -2.26 3.59 -11.40
N GLY A 36 -2.39 2.30 -11.06
CA GLY A 36 -3.63 1.68 -10.63
C GLY A 36 -3.62 1.23 -9.17
N ILE A 37 -4.80 1.25 -8.54
CA ILE A 37 -5.03 0.79 -7.17
C ILE A 37 -5.74 -0.57 -7.18
N LYS A 38 -5.46 -1.42 -6.20
CA LYS A 38 -6.13 -2.71 -6.02
C LYS A 38 -7.27 -2.56 -5.01
N ILE A 39 -8.50 -2.82 -5.43
CA ILE A 39 -9.70 -2.76 -4.59
C ILE A 39 -10.27 -4.17 -4.42
N GLY A 40 -10.49 -4.60 -3.18
CA GLY A 40 -11.10 -5.89 -2.89
C GLY A 40 -12.54 -5.99 -3.43
N THR A 41 -12.88 -7.11 -4.05
CA THR A 41 -14.22 -7.33 -4.65
C THR A 41 -15.33 -7.54 -3.62
N GLY A 42 -14.98 -7.84 -2.37
CA GLY A 42 -15.93 -8.02 -1.27
C GLY A 42 -16.56 -6.73 -0.72
N LEU A 43 -16.22 -5.56 -1.27
CA LEU A 43 -16.78 -4.28 -0.82
C LEU A 43 -18.19 -4.05 -1.41
N PRO A 44 -19.15 -3.54 -0.61
CA PRO A 44 -20.43 -3.08 -1.14
C PRO A 44 -20.24 -2.00 -2.21
N ASP A 45 -21.06 -2.02 -3.27
CA ASP A 45 -20.92 -1.13 -4.43
C ASP A 45 -20.84 0.36 -4.08
N LEU A 46 -21.63 0.81 -3.11
CA LEU A 46 -21.62 2.21 -2.68
C LEU A 46 -20.28 2.59 -2.04
N VAL A 47 -19.79 1.76 -1.12
CA VAL A 47 -18.50 1.96 -0.43
C VAL A 47 -17.37 1.93 -1.44
N LYS A 48 -17.41 0.98 -2.36
CA LYS A 48 -16.44 0.83 -3.45
C LYS A 48 -16.37 2.08 -4.33
N LYS A 49 -17.52 2.60 -4.77
CA LYS A 49 -17.58 3.83 -5.59
C LYS A 49 -17.05 5.05 -4.83
N GLN A 50 -17.43 5.21 -3.56
CA GLN A 50 -16.95 6.31 -2.72
C GLN A 50 -15.44 6.23 -2.49
N LEU A 51 -14.91 5.02 -2.26
CA LEU A 51 -13.48 4.80 -2.11
C LEU A 51 -12.70 5.14 -3.38
N ILE A 52 -13.19 4.70 -4.55
CA ILE A 52 -12.56 5.02 -5.83
C ILE A 52 -12.58 6.52 -6.10
N ALA A 53 -13.70 7.19 -5.85
CA ALA A 53 -13.81 8.65 -6.03
C ALA A 53 -12.81 9.39 -5.12
N CYS A 54 -12.77 9.02 -3.83
CA CYS A 54 -11.83 9.60 -2.88
C CYS A 54 -10.38 9.41 -3.32
N GLN A 55 -9.99 8.20 -3.76
CA GLN A 55 -8.61 7.99 -4.21
C GLN A 55 -8.29 8.78 -5.48
N LYS A 56 -9.23 8.89 -6.42
CA LYS A 56 -9.03 9.65 -7.67
C LYS A 56 -8.88 11.15 -7.41
N ASP A 57 -9.64 11.69 -6.48
CA ASP A 57 -9.54 13.10 -6.07
C ASP A 57 -8.20 13.42 -5.38
N ASN A 58 -7.44 12.40 -4.99
CA ASN A 58 -6.14 12.52 -4.33
C ASN A 58 -5.02 11.86 -5.17
N ALA A 59 -5.22 11.65 -6.48
CA ALA A 59 -4.31 10.88 -7.32
C ALA A 59 -2.88 11.44 -7.34
N GLU A 60 -2.73 12.75 -7.20
CA GLU A 60 -1.47 13.49 -7.14
C GLU A 60 -0.71 13.31 -5.82
N LEU A 61 -1.37 12.83 -4.76
CA LEU A 61 -0.74 12.57 -3.47
C LEU A 61 0.01 11.23 -3.43
N PHE A 62 -0.24 10.35 -4.40
CA PHE A 62 0.41 9.05 -4.49
C PHE A 62 1.77 9.16 -5.17
N ALA A 63 2.79 8.64 -4.49
CA ALA A 63 4.06 8.31 -5.11
C ALA A 63 4.03 6.87 -5.62
N TRP A 64 4.23 6.70 -6.92
CA TRP A 64 4.28 5.42 -7.64
C TRP A 64 5.69 4.83 -7.66
N SER A 65 6.69 5.61 -7.27
CA SER A 65 8.08 5.19 -7.12
C SER A 65 8.74 5.95 -5.95
N ALA A 66 9.86 5.41 -5.44
CA ALA A 66 10.66 6.08 -4.43
C ALA A 66 11.16 7.47 -4.90
N ALA A 67 11.44 7.61 -6.20
CA ALA A 67 11.86 8.87 -6.81
C ALA A 67 10.79 9.98 -6.73
N GLU A 68 9.51 9.62 -6.63
CA GLU A 68 8.41 10.59 -6.45
C GLU A 68 8.22 10.96 -4.96
N MET A 69 8.95 10.35 -4.02
CA MET A 69 8.91 10.67 -2.60
C MET A 69 10.09 11.55 -2.17
N PRO A 70 9.86 12.80 -1.73
CA PRO A 70 10.94 13.65 -1.27
C PRO A 70 11.57 13.08 0.02
N GLY A 71 12.90 12.94 0.01
CA GLY A 71 13.67 12.47 1.17
C GLY A 71 13.85 10.95 1.27
N ILE A 72 13.39 10.18 0.27
CA ILE A 72 13.71 8.75 0.14
C ILE A 72 14.73 8.58 -0.99
N ASP A 73 15.75 7.75 -0.76
CA ASP A 73 16.71 7.40 -1.80
C ASP A 73 16.00 6.59 -2.90
N PRO A 74 16.18 6.94 -4.18
CA PRO A 74 15.53 6.22 -5.27
C PRO A 74 16.13 4.83 -5.56
N GLU A 75 17.29 4.45 -4.99
CA GLU A 75 17.99 3.17 -5.20
C GLU A 75 17.99 2.20 -4.00
#